data_AF-A0A2K5F815-F1
#
_entry.id   AF-A0A2K5F815-F1
#
_cell.length_a   1.000
_cell.length_b   1.000
_cell.length_c   1.000
_cell.angle_alpha   90.00
_cell.angle_beta   90.00
_cell.angle_gamma   90.00
#
_symmetry.space_group_name_H-M   'P 1'
#
loop_
_entity.id
_entity.type
_entity.pdbx_description
1 polymer ?
#
loop_
_entity_poly.entity_id
_entity_poly.type
_entity_poly.pdbx_seq_one_letter_code
_entity_poly.pdbx_strand_id
1 'polypeptide(L)'
;MALEALMLLAVLIWPGAENLHVKINCSLDWLMVSVVPLEESRNLYIFADELHLGMGCPANRIHTYVYEFIYLVHDCGIRTRIISEETLLFQTELYFIPRNIHQDPEEVSLECFASRKSVWLTPVSTENDLKLDPSPFMADFQATPEELGLLSS
;
A
#
# COMPACT_ATOMS: atom_id res chain seq x y z
N MET A 1 -42.62 -10.58 -24.23
CA MET A 1 -41.31 -10.68 -24.90
C MET A 1 -40.40 -9.65 -24.23
N ALA A 2 -39.92 -9.97 -23.03
CA ALA A 2 -39.01 -9.13 -22.27
C ALA A 2 -37.68 -9.87 -22.18
N LEU A 3 -36.66 -9.19 -22.69
CA LEU A 3 -35.36 -9.67 -23.10
C LEU A 3 -34.56 -10.19 -21.89
N GLU A 4 -34.08 -11.42 -22.02
CA GLU A 4 -33.00 -12.04 -21.26
C GLU A 4 -31.85 -11.06 -21.00
N ALA A 5 -31.62 -10.73 -19.73
CA ALA A 5 -30.39 -10.10 -19.26
C ALA A 5 -29.83 -10.92 -18.10
N LEU A 6 -29.59 -12.20 -18.36
CA LEU A 6 -28.80 -13.05 -17.48
C LEU A 6 -27.33 -12.72 -17.76
N MET A 7 -26.86 -11.65 -17.09
CA MET A 7 -25.45 -11.28 -17.05
C MET A 7 -24.67 -12.48 -16.49
N LEU A 8 -23.98 -13.18 -17.38
CA LEU A 8 -23.00 -14.19 -17.02
C LEU A 8 -21.89 -13.50 -16.21
N LEU A 9 -21.96 -13.65 -14.89
CA LEU A 9 -20.80 -13.48 -14.01
C LEU A 9 -19.79 -14.57 -14.40
N ALA A 10 -18.99 -14.29 -15.43
CA ALA A 10 -17.79 -15.04 -15.72
C ALA A 10 -16.84 -14.78 -14.54
N VAL A 11 -16.87 -15.68 -13.56
CA VAL A 11 -15.83 -15.78 -12.54
C VAL A 11 -14.56 -16.14 -13.30
N LEU A 12 -13.71 -15.13 -13.51
CA LEU A 12 -12.33 -15.33 -13.97
C LEU A 12 -11.57 -16.00 -12.82
N ILE A 13 -11.74 -17.32 -12.67
CA ILE A 13 -10.80 -18.14 -11.91
C ILE A 13 -9.57 -18.24 -12.80
N TRP A 14 -8.69 -17.25 -12.70
CA TRP A 14 -7.34 -17.38 -13.23
C TRP A 14 -6.64 -18.44 -12.37
N PRO A 15 -6.12 -19.54 -12.93
CA PRO A 15 -5.30 -20.48 -12.17
C PRO A 15 -3.93 -19.81 -11.96
N GLY A 16 -3.86 -18.95 -10.95
CA GLY A 16 -2.65 -18.21 -10.60
C GLY A 16 -1.83 -19.01 -9.61
N ALA A 17 -0.67 -19.52 -10.07
CA ALA A 17 0.48 -19.91 -9.25
C ALA A 17 0.14 -20.47 -7.85
N GLU A 18 -0.51 -21.63 -7.77
CA GLU A 18 -1.00 -22.19 -6.50
C GLU A 18 0.10 -22.76 -5.58
N ASN A 19 1.40 -22.62 -5.91
CA ASN A 19 2.44 -23.42 -5.26
C ASN A 19 3.45 -22.64 -4.39
N LEU A 20 3.57 -21.32 -4.55
CA LEU A 20 4.55 -20.51 -3.81
C LEU A 20 3.87 -19.64 -2.75
N HIS A 21 4.26 -19.79 -1.48
CA HIS A 21 3.74 -18.94 -0.41
C HIS A 21 4.45 -17.58 -0.40
N VAL A 22 3.82 -16.61 -1.08
CA VAL A 22 4.31 -15.23 -1.24
C VAL A 22 3.41 -14.25 -0.48
N LYS A 23 4.02 -13.31 0.23
CA LYS A 23 3.35 -12.19 0.90
C LYS A 23 3.94 -10.87 0.41
N ILE A 24 3.08 -9.90 0.15
CA ILE A 24 3.48 -8.55 -0.28
C ILE A 24 2.99 -7.48 0.70
N ASN A 25 3.88 -6.54 1.01
CA ASN A 25 3.62 -5.36 1.82
C ASN A 25 4.23 -4.13 1.13
N CYS A 26 3.59 -2.97 1.24
CA CYS A 26 4.10 -1.74 0.65
C CYS A 26 3.78 -0.51 1.49
N SER A 27 4.60 0.51 1.31
CA SER A 27 4.39 1.88 1.74
C SER A 27 4.50 2.80 0.52
N LEU A 28 4.47 4.12 0.73
CA LEU A 28 4.72 5.09 -0.33
C LEU A 28 6.15 5.01 -0.89
N ASP A 29 7.12 4.60 -0.07
CA ASP A 29 8.54 4.64 -0.43
C ASP A 29 9.14 3.27 -0.74
N TRP A 30 8.58 2.19 -0.18
CA TRP A 30 9.16 0.85 -0.27
C TRP A 30 8.11 -0.23 -0.54
N LEU A 31 8.56 -1.33 -1.12
CA LEU A 31 7.83 -2.56 -1.36
C LEU A 31 8.65 -3.73 -0.79
N MET A 32 7.96 -4.63 -0.08
CA MET A 32 8.51 -5.83 0.52
C MET A 32 7.75 -7.04 -0.01
N VAL A 33 8.48 -7.98 -0.61
CA VAL A 33 7.97 -9.31 -0.93
C VAL A 33 8.66 -10.32 -0.03
N SER A 34 7.89 -11.13 0.69
CA SER A 34 8.38 -12.22 1.53
C SER A 34 7.98 -13.55 0.89
N VAL A 35 8.95 -14.43 0.68
CA VAL A 35 8.75 -15.74 0.05
C VAL A 35 9.20 -16.82 1.03
N VAL A 36 8.37 -17.82 1.28
CA VAL A 36 8.79 -19.02 2.01
C VAL A 36 9.47 -19.98 1.01
N PRO A 37 10.71 -20.44 1.26
CA PRO A 37 11.50 -21.23 0.31
C PRO A 37 11.08 -22.71 0.28
N LEU A 38 9.78 -22.96 0.29
CA LEU A 38 9.20 -24.29 0.24
C LEU A 38 8.01 -24.28 -0.72
N GLU A 39 8.10 -25.07 -1.77
CA GLU A 39 6.97 -25.34 -2.67
C GLU A 39 6.21 -26.57 -2.13
N GLU A 40 5.11 -26.34 -1.41
CA GLU A 40 4.41 -27.38 -0.65
C GLU A 40 3.91 -28.54 -1.54
N SER A 41 3.51 -28.25 -2.78
CA SER A 41 2.99 -29.26 -3.71
C SER A 41 4.06 -30.20 -4.28
N ARG A 42 5.33 -29.77 -4.30
CA ARG A 42 6.44 -30.52 -4.90
C ARG A 42 7.51 -30.95 -3.90
N ASN A 43 7.41 -30.51 -2.64
CA ASN A 43 8.40 -30.75 -1.59
C ASN A 43 9.82 -30.33 -2.02
N LEU A 44 9.90 -29.20 -2.72
CA LEU A 44 11.13 -28.64 -3.24
C LEU A 44 11.55 -27.44 -2.41
N TYR A 45 12.85 -27.40 -2.09
CA TYR A 45 13.48 -26.24 -1.49
C TYR A 45 13.95 -25.30 -2.59
N ILE A 46 13.48 -24.06 -2.56
CA ILE A 46 13.84 -23.02 -3.53
C ILE A 46 15.04 -22.26 -3.00
N PHE A 47 16.09 -22.14 -3.80
CA PHE A 47 17.25 -21.34 -3.44
C PHE A 47 17.02 -19.86 -3.72
N ALA A 48 17.62 -18.99 -2.91
CA ALA A 48 17.42 -17.54 -3.04
C ALA A 48 17.85 -16.96 -4.40
N ASP A 49 18.82 -17.56 -5.08
CA ASP A 49 19.29 -17.17 -6.41
C ASP A 49 18.41 -17.68 -7.56
N GLU A 50 17.49 -18.61 -7.28
CA GLU A 50 16.46 -19.02 -8.23
C GLU A 50 15.31 -18.00 -8.28
N LEU A 51 15.28 -17.05 -7.35
CA LEU A 51 14.24 -16.03 -7.24
C LEU A 51 14.78 -14.64 -7.55
N HIS A 52 14.03 -13.89 -8.35
CA HIS A 52 14.30 -12.48 -8.56
C HIS A 52 13.02 -11.66 -8.73
N LEU A 53 13.08 -10.40 -8.30
CA LEU A 53 11.99 -9.45 -8.42
C LEU A 53 12.18 -8.59 -9.67
N GLY A 54 11.11 -8.45 -10.45
CA GLY A 54 11.02 -7.57 -11.62
C GLY A 54 12.21 -7.73 -12.56
N MET A 55 13.03 -6.68 -12.68
CA MET A 55 14.17 -6.62 -13.61
C MET A 55 15.41 -7.44 -13.17
N GLY A 56 15.25 -8.52 -12.41
CA GLY A 56 16.38 -9.37 -11.98
C GLY A 56 16.95 -9.04 -10.60
N CYS A 57 16.19 -8.34 -9.75
CA CYS A 57 16.67 -7.98 -8.42
C CYS A 57 16.68 -9.17 -7.45
N PRO A 58 17.81 -9.49 -6.80
CA PRO A 58 17.91 -10.64 -5.90
C PRO A 58 17.23 -10.39 -4.54
N ALA A 59 17.06 -11.44 -3.74
CA ALA A 59 16.66 -11.29 -2.34
C ALA A 59 17.73 -10.51 -1.57
N ASN A 60 17.33 -9.51 -0.79
CA ASN A 60 18.27 -8.69 -0.02
C ASN A 60 18.38 -9.09 1.45
N ARG A 61 17.42 -9.87 1.95
CA ARG A 61 17.51 -10.56 3.23
C ARG A 61 17.15 -12.02 3.07
N ILE A 62 18.09 -12.88 3.43
CA ILE A 62 17.96 -14.32 3.31
C ILE A 62 17.95 -14.89 4.73
N HIS A 63 16.80 -15.40 5.16
CA HIS A 63 16.64 -16.13 6.40
C HIS A 63 16.38 -17.61 6.10
N THR A 64 16.50 -18.47 7.11
CA THR A 64 16.35 -19.93 6.96
C THR A 64 15.00 -20.34 6.36
N TYR A 65 13.93 -19.60 6.68
CA TYR A 65 12.55 -19.94 6.31
C TYR A 65 11.82 -18.84 5.52
N VAL A 66 12.51 -17.75 5.21
CA VAL A 66 11.91 -16.64 4.47
C VAL A 66 12.99 -15.84 3.75
N TYR A 67 12.72 -15.51 2.49
CA TYR A 67 13.51 -14.57 1.72
C TYR A 67 12.72 -13.28 1.55
N GLU A 68 13.36 -12.14 1.81
CA GLU A 68 12.74 -10.83 1.67
C GLU A 68 13.41 -10.05 0.53
N PHE A 69 12.56 -9.43 -0.29
CA PHE A 69 12.92 -8.48 -1.33
C PHE A 69 12.38 -7.12 -0.90
N ILE A 70 13.24 -6.27 -0.33
CA ILE A 70 12.85 -4.95 0.18
C ILE A 70 13.46 -3.86 -0.71
N TYR A 71 12.68 -3.32 -1.63
CA TYR A 71 13.16 -2.33 -2.59
C TYR A 71 12.37 -1.03 -2.51
N LEU A 72 12.97 0.06 -2.98
CA LEU A 72 12.24 1.31 -3.17
C LEU A 72 11.24 1.13 -4.31
N VAL A 73 10.10 1.82 -4.25
CA VAL A 73 9.01 1.66 -5.23
C VAL A 73 9.37 2.11 -6.66
N HIS A 74 10.51 2.79 -6.84
CA HIS A 74 11.04 3.20 -8.14
C HIS A 74 12.17 2.29 -8.65
N ASP A 75 12.59 1.31 -7.85
CA ASP A 75 13.63 0.35 -8.20
C ASP A 75 13.04 -0.93 -8.78
N CYS A 76 13.90 -1.79 -9.33
CA CYS A 76 13.58 -3.16 -9.75
C CYS A 76 12.44 -3.32 -10.76
N GLY A 77 11.99 -2.23 -11.39
CA GLY A 77 10.90 -2.24 -12.36
C GLY A 77 9.52 -2.23 -11.72
N ILE A 78 9.41 -1.90 -10.43
CA ILE A 78 8.13 -1.74 -9.74
C ILE A 78 7.33 -0.62 -10.43
N ARG A 79 6.13 -0.96 -10.88
CA ARG A 79 5.24 -0.04 -11.59
C ARG A 79 4.29 0.59 -10.61
N THR A 80 4.23 1.91 -10.60
CA THR A 80 3.27 2.66 -9.77
C THR A 80 2.12 3.18 -10.62
N ARG A 81 0.89 2.97 -10.17
CA ARG A 81 -0.34 3.53 -10.76
C ARG A 81 -1.11 4.31 -9.71
N ILE A 82 -1.66 5.44 -10.11
CA ILE A 82 -2.55 6.25 -9.27
C ILE A 82 -3.97 5.72 -9.48
N ILE A 83 -4.58 5.17 -8.43
CA ILE A 83 -5.96 4.66 -8.47
C ILE A 83 -6.94 5.76 -8.06
N SER A 84 -6.56 6.58 -7.09
CA SER A 84 -7.29 7.77 -6.66
C SER A 84 -6.30 8.82 -6.12
N GLU A 85 -6.79 10.00 -5.74
CA GLU A 85 -5.97 11.05 -5.10
C GLU A 85 -5.17 10.51 -3.91
N GLU A 86 -5.77 9.58 -3.16
CA GLU A 86 -5.27 9.06 -1.90
C GLU A 86 -4.71 7.64 -1.98
N THR A 87 -4.85 6.93 -3.11
CA THR A 87 -4.48 5.51 -3.20
C THR A 87 -3.57 5.27 -4.40
N LEU A 88 -2.42 4.67 -4.11
CA LEU A 88 -1.48 4.15 -5.09
C LEU A 88 -1.58 2.63 -5.18
N LEU A 89 -1.39 2.11 -6.39
CA LEU A 89 -1.20 0.70 -6.68
C LEU A 89 0.24 0.50 -7.16
N PHE A 90 0.98 -0.37 -6.48
CA PHE A 90 2.26 -0.88 -6.93
C PHE A 90 2.08 -2.27 -7.53
N GLN A 91 2.67 -2.48 -8.70
CA GLN A 91 2.64 -3.75 -9.42
C GLN A 91 4.08 -4.19 -9.69
N THR A 92 4.36 -5.46 -9.46
CA THR A 92 5.66 -6.07 -9.74
C THR A 92 5.48 -7.54 -10.02
N GLU A 93 6.48 -8.15 -10.62
CA GLU A 93 6.51 -9.57 -10.91
C GLU A 93 7.61 -10.24 -10.06
N LEU A 94 7.34 -11.43 -9.53
CA LEU A 94 8.34 -12.32 -8.92
C LEU A 94 8.59 -13.48 -9.86
N TYR A 95 9.84 -13.74 -10.17
CA TYR A 95 10.26 -14.77 -11.10
C TYR A 95 10.98 -15.89 -10.37
N PHE A 96 10.58 -17.12 -10.65
CA PHE A 96 11.27 -18.34 -10.25
C PHE A 96 11.93 -18.97 -11.49
N ILE A 97 13.25 -19.01 -11.51
CA ILE A 97 14.05 -19.68 -12.53
C ILE A 97 14.76 -20.87 -11.84
N PRO A 98 14.24 -22.09 -12.00
CA PRO A 98 14.85 -23.26 -11.38
C PRO A 98 16.23 -23.54 -11.98
N ARG A 99 17.20 -23.94 -11.15
CA ARG A 99 18.51 -24.42 -11.62
C ARG A 99 18.38 -25.73 -12.41
N ASN A 100 17.34 -26.50 -12.14
CA ASN A 100 17.08 -27.76 -12.80
C ASN A 100 16.31 -27.53 -14.10
N ILE A 101 16.92 -27.91 -15.23
CA ILE A 101 16.38 -27.76 -16.60
C ILE A 101 15.06 -28.52 -16.79
N HIS A 102 14.70 -29.43 -15.88
CA HIS A 102 13.44 -30.18 -15.93
C HIS A 102 12.22 -29.41 -15.40
N GLN A 103 12.40 -28.18 -14.91
CA GLN A 103 11.30 -27.35 -14.43
C GLN A 103 11.19 -26.08 -15.27
N ASP A 104 9.96 -25.74 -15.62
CA ASP A 104 9.68 -24.51 -16.34
C ASP A 104 9.77 -23.31 -15.39
N PRO A 105 10.32 -22.17 -15.86
CA PRO A 105 10.27 -20.92 -15.11
C PRO A 105 8.83 -20.50 -14.81
N GLU A 106 8.61 -19.91 -13.64
CA GLU A 106 7.31 -19.42 -13.20
C GLU A 106 7.36 -17.91 -12.91
N GLU A 107 6.28 -17.21 -13.24
CA GLU A 107 6.08 -15.80 -12.95
C GLU A 107 4.85 -15.63 -12.05
N VAL A 108 5.02 -14.86 -10.98
CA VAL A 108 3.96 -14.50 -10.04
C VAL A 108 3.76 -13.00 -10.08
N SER A 109 2.62 -12.56 -10.60
CA SER A 109 2.23 -11.14 -10.57
C SER A 109 1.79 -10.74 -9.15
N LEU A 110 2.35 -9.64 -8.65
CA LEU A 110 2.10 -9.13 -7.31
C LEU A 110 1.59 -7.69 -7.37
N GLU A 111 0.60 -7.40 -6.54
CA GLU A 111 -0.04 -6.10 -6.44
C GLU A 111 -0.14 -5.66 -4.98
N CYS A 112 0.11 -4.38 -4.71
CA CYS A 112 -0.03 -3.82 -3.38
C CYS A 112 -0.55 -2.40 -3.41
N PHE A 113 -1.48 -2.09 -2.52
CA PHE A 113 -2.07 -0.77 -2.39
C PHE A 113 -1.49 -0.02 -1.20
N ALA A 114 -1.12 1.24 -1.42
CA ALA A 114 -0.68 2.15 -0.35
C ALA A 114 -1.55 3.40 -0.33
N SER A 115 -1.90 3.85 0.89
CA SER A 115 -2.61 5.11 1.07
C SER A 115 -1.62 6.27 1.25
N ARG A 116 -1.92 7.39 0.59
CA ARG A 116 -1.27 8.69 0.77
C ARG A 116 -1.82 9.46 1.97
N LYS A 117 -2.93 9.00 2.57
CA LYS A 117 -3.47 9.63 3.77
C LYS A 117 -2.44 9.54 4.89
N SER A 118 -2.03 10.70 5.39
CA SER A 118 -1.25 10.76 6.61
C SER A 118 -2.14 10.39 7.78
N VAL A 119 -1.73 9.37 8.55
CA VAL A 119 -2.39 9.02 9.82
C VAL A 119 -2.30 10.18 10.83
N TRP A 120 -1.34 11.09 10.65
CA TRP A 120 -1.07 12.21 11.55
C TRP A 120 -1.81 13.50 11.21
N LEU A 121 -2.40 13.60 10.01
CA LEU A 121 -3.09 14.80 9.58
C LEU A 121 -4.58 14.49 9.45
N THR A 122 -5.34 14.74 10.51
CA THR A 122 -6.78 14.92 10.36
C THR A 122 -7.00 16.16 9.49
N PRO A 123 -7.74 16.06 8.37
CA PRO A 123 -8.09 17.24 7.61
C PRO A 123 -8.84 18.17 8.55
N VAL A 124 -8.35 19.40 8.70
CA VAL A 124 -9.10 20.46 9.37
C VAL A 124 -10.38 20.61 8.57
N SER A 125 -11.50 20.21 9.17
CA SER A 125 -12.81 20.55 8.63
C SER A 125 -12.80 22.05 8.42
N THR A 126 -13.03 22.51 7.19
CA THR A 126 -13.29 23.91 6.90
C THR A 126 -14.55 24.29 7.66
N GLU A 127 -14.36 24.74 8.89
CA GLU A 127 -15.35 25.26 9.80
C GLU A 127 -15.82 26.61 9.26
N ASN A 128 -16.60 26.58 8.18
CA ASN A 128 -17.62 27.58 7.98
C ASN A 128 -18.92 26.95 8.46
N ASP A 129 -19.44 27.52 9.55
CA ASP A 129 -20.74 27.27 10.19
C ASP A 129 -20.80 26.36 11.42
N LEU A 130 -19.74 26.30 12.24
CA LEU A 130 -19.97 26.15 13.68
C LEU A 130 -20.07 27.55 14.28
N LYS A 131 -21.30 28.10 14.29
CA LYS A 131 -21.66 29.17 15.22
C LYS A 131 -21.45 28.61 16.63
N LEU A 132 -20.28 28.87 17.21
CA LEU A 132 -20.08 28.71 18.64
C LEU A 132 -21.05 29.68 19.33
N ASP A 133 -22.02 29.15 20.06
CA ASP A 133 -22.83 29.97 20.95
C ASP A 133 -21.87 30.67 21.94
N PRO A 134 -21.95 32.01 22.09
CA PRO A 134 -21.06 32.72 22.97
C PRO A 134 -21.21 32.19 24.40
N SER A 135 -20.09 31.73 24.97
CA SER A 135 -20.03 31.28 26.35
C SER A 135 -20.53 32.37 27.30
N PRO A 136 -21.37 32.04 28.30
CA PRO A 136 -21.82 33.02 29.30
C PRO A 136 -20.69 33.63 30.13
N PHE A 137 -19.48 33.05 30.09
CA PHE A 137 -18.31 33.50 30.84
C PHE A 137 -17.50 34.62 30.17
N MET A 138 -17.86 35.04 28.95
CA MET A 138 -17.16 36.09 28.20
C MET A 138 -17.99 37.36 28.00
N ALA A 139 -19.08 37.51 28.76
CA ALA A 139 -19.69 38.81 29.00
C ALA A 139 -19.11 39.36 30.31
N ASP A 140 -18.81 40.66 30.34
CA ASP A 140 -18.47 41.45 31.54
C ASP A 140 -17.01 41.90 31.71
N PHE A 141 -16.28 42.16 30.63
CA PHE A 141 -15.19 43.14 30.69
C PHE A 141 -15.47 44.33 29.78
N GLN A 142 -16.34 45.22 30.27
CA GLN A 142 -16.53 46.54 29.69
C GLN A 142 -15.73 47.53 30.53
N ALA A 143 -14.43 47.64 30.23
CA ALA A 143 -13.57 48.66 30.84
C ALA A 143 -14.04 50.05 30.40
N THR A 144 -14.30 50.94 31.36
CA THR A 144 -14.68 52.32 31.04
C THR A 144 -13.46 53.10 30.53
N PRO A 145 -13.65 54.16 29.72
CA PRO A 145 -12.55 54.94 29.15
C PRO A 145 -11.59 55.54 30.18
N GLU A 146 -12.03 55.71 31.43
CA GLU A 146 -11.17 56.19 32.52
C GLU A 146 -10.10 55.17 32.93
N GLU A 147 -10.38 53.87 32.86
CA GLU A 147 -9.43 52.80 33.24
C GLU A 147 -8.34 52.55 32.17
N LEU A 148 -8.57 53.00 30.93
CA LEU A 148 -7.63 52.85 29.82
C LEU A 148 -6.59 53.98 29.73
N GLY A 149 -6.64 54.98 30.62
CA GLY A 149 -5.64 56.05 30.68
C GLY A 149 -5.55 56.93 29.42
N LEU A 150 -6.60 56.93 28.58
CA LEU A 150 -6.62 57.61 27.29
C LEU A 150 -6.97 59.11 27.37
N LEU A 151 -7.13 59.66 28.56
CA LEU A 151 -7.30 61.09 28.78
C LEU A 151 -6.13 61.61 29.62
N SER A 152 -5.04 61.98 28.92
CA SER A 152 -4.12 63.00 29.41
C SER A 152 -4.43 64.32 28.71
N SER A 153 -4.39 65.39 29.52
CA SER A 153 -4.87 66.75 29.29
C SER A 153 -4.23 67.48 28.11
#